data_AF-A0A821UI24-F1
#
_entry.id   AF-A0A821UI24-F1
#
_cell.length_a   1.000
_cell.length_b   1.000
_cell.length_c   1.000
_cell.angle_alpha   90.00
_cell.angle_beta   90.00
_cell.angle_gamma   90.00
#
_symmetry.space_group_name_H-M   'P 1'
#
loop_
_entity.id
_entity.type
_entity.pdbx_description
1 polymer ?
#
loop_
_entity_poly.entity_id
_entity_poly.type
_entity_poly.pdbx_seq_one_letter_code
_entity_poly.pdbx_strand_id
1 'polypeptide(L)' 'QNGYGVSYIISEDIIFFHISSRRSSRETDSQRFGREIRKALDDIRTLFEETTKIA' A
#
# COMPACT_ATOMS: atom_id res chain seq x y z
N GLN A 1 8.48 -3.79 19.64
CA GLN A 1 8.89 -3.35 18.29
C GLN A 1 7.76 -2.53 17.69
N ASN A 2 8.08 -1.32 17.18
CA ASN A 2 7.14 -0.38 16.58
C ASN A 2 7.16 -0.56 15.06
N GLY A 3 6.48 -1.61 14.58
CA GLY A 3 6.45 -1.93 13.15
C GLY A 3 5.08 -2.41 12.69
N TYR A 4 5.00 -2.75 11.41
CA TYR A 4 3.82 -3.33 10.77
C TYR A 4 4.07 -4.79 10.42
N GLY A 5 3.06 -5.63 10.58
CA GLY A 5 3.01 -6.93 9.91
C GLY A 5 2.16 -6.81 8.66
N VAL A 6 2.74 -7.11 7.49
CA VAL A 6 2.04 -7.00 6.20
C VAL A 6 2.14 -8.33 5.45
N SER A 7 1.00 -8.81 4.97
CA SER A 7 0.91 -9.90 4.00
C SER A 7 -0.01 -9.50 2.86
N TYR A 8 0.19 -10.09 1.69
CA TYR A 8 -0.64 -9.82 0.52
C TYR A 8 -0.90 -11.06 -0.31
N ILE A 9 -2.00 -11.03 -1.06
CA ILE A 9 -2.31 -11.98 -2.12
C ILE A 9 -2.72 -11.20 -3.37
N ILE A 10 -2.24 -11.65 -4.52
CA ILE A 10 -2.58 -11.08 -5.83
C ILE A 10 -3.54 -12.06 -6.50
N SER A 11 -4.68 -11.56 -6.95
CA SER A 11 -5.69 -12.34 -7.67
C SER A 11 -6.18 -11.50 -8.84
N GLU A 12 -5.91 -11.96 -10.06
CA GLU A 12 -6.26 -11.26 -11.30
C GLU A 12 -5.80 -9.79 -11.27
N ASP A 13 -6.74 -8.85 -11.27
CA ASP A 13 -6.53 -7.40 -11.27
C ASP A 13 -6.57 -6.77 -9.86
N ILE A 14 -6.66 -7.58 -8.80
CA ILE A 14 -6.82 -7.12 -7.42
C ILE A 14 -5.66 -7.62 -6.54
N ILE A 15 -5.16 -6.74 -5.68
CA ILE A 15 -4.22 -7.07 -4.62
C ILE A 15 -4.91 -6.86 -3.27
N PHE A 16 -4.99 -7.91 -2.46
CA PHE A 16 -5.49 -7.84 -1.09
C PHE A 16 -4.34 -7.71 -0.11
N PHE A 17 -4.35 -6.65 0.70
CA PHE A 17 -3.39 -6.44 1.78
C PHE A 17 -4.01 -6.71 3.14
N HIS A 18 -3.35 -7.52 3.96
CA HIS A 18 -3.63 -7.63 5.39
C HIS A 18 -2.52 -6.91 6.17
N ILE A 19 -2.91 -5.88 6.93
CA ILE A 19 -1.98 -4.98 7.62
C ILE A 19 -2.30 -4.95 9.11
N SER A 20 -1.32 -5.33 9.92
CA SER A 20 -1.39 -5.34 11.38
C SER A 20 -0.37 -4.37 11.99
N SER A 21 -0.75 -3.73 13.09
CA SER A 21 0.09 -2.83 13.88
C SER A 21 -0.29 -2.97 15.35
N ARG A 22 0.64 -2.64 16.25
CA ARG A 22 0.36 -2.64 17.68
C ARG A 22 -0.42 -1.38 18.05
N ARG A 23 -1.61 -1.55 18.64
CA ARG A 23 -2.45 -0.43 19.13
C ARG A 23 -1.77 0.47 20.17
N SER A 24 -0.80 -0.06 20.92
CA SER A 24 -0.06 0.70 21.93
C SER A 24 1.05 1.58 21.34
N SER A 25 1.41 1.42 20.06
CA SER A 25 2.39 2.28 19.41
C SER A 25 1.70 3.53 18.87
N ARG A 26 2.20 4.71 19.25
CA ARG A 26 1.73 5.99 18.68
C ARG A 26 2.30 6.27 17.28
N GLU A 27 3.30 5.50 16.88
CA GLU A 27 4.03 5.65 15.62
C GLU A 27 3.38 4.86 14.48
N THR A 28 2.69 3.75 14.80
CA THR A 28 2.10 2.86 13.80
C THR A 28 0.57 2.91 13.80
N ASP A 29 0.00 2.88 12.60
CA ASP A 29 -1.46 2.85 12.37
C ASP A 29 -1.73 2.08 11.07
N SER A 30 -2.28 0.86 11.19
CA SER A 30 -2.57 -0.01 10.04
C SER A 30 -3.48 0.65 9.00
N GLN A 31 -4.46 1.45 9.44
CA GLN A 31 -5.42 2.09 8.55
C GLN A 31 -4.76 3.23 7.79
N ARG A 32 -3.95 4.05 8.48
CA ARG A 32 -3.13 5.07 7.81
C ARG A 32 -2.18 4.44 6.82
N PHE A 33 -1.49 3.38 7.20
CA PHE A 33 -0.53 2.72 6.32
C PHE A 33 -1.19 2.08 5.09
N GLY A 34 -2.38 1.49 5.24
CA GLY A 34 -3.16 1.00 4.11
C GLY A 34 -3.55 2.09 3.10
N ARG A 35 -3.89 3.30 3.58
CA ARG A 35 -4.16 4.45 2.70
C ARG A 35 -2.91 4.89 1.92
N GLU A 36 -1.75 4.90 2.57
CA GLU A 36 -0.48 5.23 1.90
C GLU A 36 -0.08 4.18 0.86
N ILE A 37 -0.29 2.88 1.12
CA ILE A 37 -0.07 1.83 0.12
C ILE A 37 -0.96 2.05 -1.11
N ARG A 38 -2.26 2.34 -0.91
CA ARG A 38 -3.17 2.62 -2.02
C ARG A 38 -2.67 3.81 -2.85
N LYS A 39 -2.32 4.91 -2.19
CA LYS A 39 -1.82 6.12 -2.86
C LYS A 39 -0.53 5.80 -3.65
N ALA A 40 0.41 5.09 -3.07
CA ALA A 40 1.64 4.72 -3.75
C ALA A 40 1.39 3.85 -5.00
N LEU A 41 0.43 2.93 -4.95
CA LEU A 41 0.03 2.14 -6.13
C LEU A 41 -0.63 3.01 -7.22
N ASP A 42 -1.47 3.97 -6.84
CA ASP A 42 -2.05 4.94 -7.78
C ASP A 42 -0.97 5.83 -8.41
N ASP A 43 0.03 6.27 -7.63
CA ASP A 43 1.17 7.06 -8.11
C ASP A 43 2.02 6.25 -9.11
N ILE A 44 2.28 4.96 -8.82
CA ILE A 44 2.98 4.05 -9.74
C ILE A 44 2.18 3.86 -11.03
N ARG A 45 0.86 3.64 -10.95
CA ARG A 45 0.00 3.54 -12.14
C ARG A 45 0.12 4.79 -13.01
N THR A 46 0.01 5.96 -12.38
CA THR A 46 0.10 7.27 -13.07
C THR A 46 1.43 7.42 -13.81
N LEU A 47 2.55 7.05 -13.16
CA LEU A 47 3.88 7.10 -13.77
C LEU A 47 3.97 6.24 -15.04
N PHE A 48 3.41 5.04 -15.02
CA PHE A 48 3.39 4.17 -16.21
C PHE A 48 2.49 4.73 -17.32
N GLU A 49 1.30 5.22 -16.98
CA GLU A 49 0.37 5.83 -17.95
C GLU A 49 0.96 7.08 -18.60
N GLU A 50 1.69 7.91 -17.85
CA GLU A 50 2.41 9.07 -18.37
C GLU A 50 3.57 8.65 -19.28
N THR A 51 4.34 7.64 -18.90
CA THR A 51 5.44 7.13 -19.72
C THR A 51 4.96 6.57 -21.06
N THR A 52 3.81 5.87 -21.07
CA THR A 52 3.21 5.33 -22.31
C THR A 52 2.69 6.42 -23.25
N LYS A 53 2.34 7.62 -22.75
CA LYS A 53 1.90 8.74 -23.62
C LYS A 53 3.06 9.42 -24.36
N ILE A 54 4.30 9.20 -23.93
CA ILE A 54 5.50 9.85 -24.47
C ILE A 54 6.26 8.91 -25.43
N ALA A 55 5.95 7.61 -25.41
CA ALA A 55 6.48 6.59 -26.32
C ALA A 55 5.61 6.45 -27.58
#